data_AF-A0A539EJG5-F1
#
_entry.id   AF-A0A539EJG5-F1
#
_cell.length_a   1.000
_cell.length_b   1.000
_cell.length_c   1.000
_cell.angle_alpha   90.00
_cell.angle_beta   90.00
_cell.angle_gamma   90.00
#
_symmetry.space_group_name_H-M   'P 1'
#
loop_
_entity.id
_entity.type
_entity.pdbx_description
1 polymer ?
#
loop_
_entity_poly.entity_id
_entity_poly.type
_entity_poly.pdbx_seq_one_letter_code
_entity_poly.pdbx_strand_id
1 'polypeptide(L)'
;MTKNDFRDLQLFMLSDRLTYETMDRYVHRPADFEARAAARLDASWTLGRKGSWLNALPAGARLPLQGWKIHLSARLADADGVLDAVLGVLVPLRVPFKFLLDRDVLRMTNSKSWSRGGSGKFVTVYPKDEAEFRALLEALHAATSGFQGPYILSDRRYASSRVVFYRFGGITPNMSLGAGGRKTPLLVTPSGASVPDVRTPFFELPSWVSDLFPETAEEGGDLLDGRYAVESSLGFSSSGGVYLAKDSVTGRKVVLKEARPWVNETEDGRDIVALLEGEYAILRRLEGAAAAPAALGLFREWEHTFLAQEYLDGYIPLAKWSSRHDLILRTRFSADEARSFLGDYARIFVNLAEALKALHGRGVLFGDFSANNVMLDPETLAVRLIDFEGARLAGDLSPAAFFTPGFSDPRRAPGPLTAADDYYAFGANMLYALARVGPLEGLKAGIAGGWLEHLAARFALPPALTQAVAALTHPDPAARPAPWELTAALREAAEAMPKGEVRRALPDETASPKDFSELLDGILSHLGSAADLGRKDRLWPASPEVFQTNPYNLAYGACGVLDVLRRTAPERAIPALWDWVRRAKLSPRDVPPGLQTGFAGVAWAL
;
A
#
# COMPACT_ATOMS: atom_id res chain seq x y z
N MET A 1 1.01 7.81 -12.31
CA MET A 1 1.34 6.64 -11.47
C MET A 1 0.24 5.63 -11.61
N THR A 2 0.59 4.38 -11.91
CA THR A 2 -0.36 3.26 -11.91
C THR A 2 -0.61 2.81 -10.47
N LYS A 3 -1.71 2.09 -10.19
CA LYS A 3 -1.95 1.48 -8.86
C LYS A 3 -0.79 0.62 -8.35
N ASN A 4 0.06 0.10 -9.25
CA ASN A 4 1.25 -0.68 -8.90
C ASN A 4 2.39 0.18 -8.35
N ASP A 5 2.54 1.44 -8.78
CA ASP A 5 3.61 2.33 -8.29
C ASP A 5 3.43 2.65 -6.79
N PHE A 6 2.18 2.70 -6.30
CA PHE A 6 1.86 3.05 -4.90
C PHE A 6 2.30 2.00 -3.87
N ARG A 7 2.37 0.72 -4.24
CA ARG A 7 2.76 -0.36 -3.30
C ARG A 7 4.26 -0.32 -3.01
N ASP A 8 5.05 0.03 -4.01
CA ASP A 8 6.48 0.21 -3.83
C ASP A 8 6.81 1.50 -3.03
N LEU A 9 5.90 2.48 -2.96
CA LEU A 9 6.09 3.68 -2.11
C LEU A 9 6.16 3.34 -0.63
N GLN A 10 5.48 2.28 -0.18
CA GLN A 10 5.47 1.91 1.24
C GLN A 10 6.86 1.58 1.77
N LEU A 11 7.70 0.95 0.94
CA LEU A 11 9.10 0.72 1.26
C LEU A 11 9.84 2.00 1.61
N PHE A 12 9.45 3.11 0.98
CA PHE A 12 10.07 4.39 1.21
C PHE A 12 9.53 5.11 2.46
N MET A 13 8.45 4.64 3.07
CA MET A 13 7.81 5.29 4.23
C MET A 13 8.13 4.61 5.56
N LEU A 14 8.96 3.56 5.55
CA LEU A 14 9.25 2.77 6.76
C LEU A 14 10.35 3.37 7.60
N SER A 15 11.38 3.91 6.93
CA SER A 15 12.56 4.44 7.59
C SER A 15 12.32 5.82 8.20
N ASP A 16 11.34 6.56 7.68
CA ASP A 16 11.00 7.91 8.13
C ASP A 16 9.51 8.21 7.91
N ARG A 17 8.88 8.91 8.86
CA ARG A 17 7.42 9.17 8.86
C ARG A 17 7.02 10.37 8.01
N LEU A 18 7.95 11.26 7.67
CA LEU A 18 7.70 12.54 7.02
C LEU A 18 8.25 12.58 5.59
N THR A 19 9.32 11.84 5.33
CA THR A 19 10.01 11.85 4.03
C THR A 19 10.24 10.45 3.51
N TYR A 20 10.26 10.32 2.19
CA TYR A 20 10.60 9.06 1.54
C TYR A 20 12.08 8.72 1.70
N GLU A 21 12.38 7.49 2.11
CA GLU A 21 13.72 6.99 2.43
C GLU A 21 13.92 5.54 2.01
N THR A 22 15.10 5.17 1.48
CA THR A 22 15.33 3.76 1.11
C THR A 22 15.41 2.85 2.34
N MET A 23 15.27 1.54 2.11
CA MET A 23 15.51 0.52 3.14
C MET A 23 16.96 0.49 3.65
N ASP A 24 17.91 1.22 3.05
CA ASP A 24 19.28 1.33 3.58
C ASP A 24 19.31 2.21 4.85
N ARG A 25 18.29 3.03 5.08
CA ARG A 25 18.16 3.88 6.29
C ARG A 25 17.37 3.21 7.42
N TYR A 26 16.69 2.10 7.14
CA TYR A 26 15.93 1.36 8.15
C TYR A 26 16.85 0.92 9.31
N VAL A 27 16.43 1.12 10.56
CA VAL A 27 17.19 0.66 11.72
C VAL A 27 16.63 -0.69 12.15
N HIS A 28 17.31 -1.77 11.75
CA HIS A 28 16.91 -3.14 12.06
C HIS A 28 17.39 -3.57 13.45
N ARG A 29 16.87 -4.69 13.95
CA ARG A 29 17.25 -5.27 15.26
C ARG A 29 18.34 -6.35 15.08
N PRO A 30 19.64 -6.09 15.39
CA PRO A 30 20.70 -7.07 15.14
C PRO A 30 20.57 -8.34 16.00
N ALA A 31 19.90 -8.25 17.15
CA ALA A 31 19.65 -9.39 18.03
C ALA A 31 18.66 -10.44 17.47
N ASP A 32 18.03 -10.16 16.32
CA ASP A 32 17.07 -11.04 15.67
C ASP A 32 17.79 -12.03 14.72
N PHE A 33 17.49 -12.01 13.42
CA PHE A 33 18.07 -12.95 12.45
C PHE A 33 19.58 -12.78 12.25
N GLU A 34 20.12 -11.57 12.39
CA GLU A 34 21.56 -11.32 12.20
C GLU A 34 22.42 -12.05 13.22
N ALA A 35 22.14 -11.88 14.52
CA ALA A 35 22.88 -12.56 15.59
C ALA A 35 22.79 -14.09 15.47
N ARG A 36 21.61 -14.62 15.11
CA ARG A 36 21.40 -16.05 14.86
C ARG A 36 22.29 -16.58 13.74
N ALA A 37 22.35 -15.88 12.61
CA ALA A 37 23.23 -16.25 11.51
C ALA A 37 24.71 -16.09 11.88
N ALA A 38 25.10 -14.96 12.48
CA ALA A 38 26.48 -14.68 12.87
C ALA A 38 27.06 -15.74 13.82
N ALA A 39 26.23 -16.32 14.70
CA ALA A 39 26.65 -17.40 15.59
C ALA A 39 27.02 -18.72 14.87
N ARG A 40 26.60 -18.89 13.60
CA ARG A 40 26.89 -20.08 12.78
C ARG A 40 27.95 -19.82 11.71
N LEU A 41 28.29 -18.57 11.43
CA LEU A 41 29.23 -18.18 10.38
C LEU A 41 30.62 -17.98 10.98
N ASP A 42 31.61 -18.74 10.49
CA ASP A 42 33.01 -18.54 10.88
C ASP A 42 33.64 -17.30 10.20
N ALA A 43 34.89 -16.98 10.54
CA ALA A 43 35.61 -15.81 10.02
C ALA A 43 35.87 -15.84 8.50
N SER A 44 35.63 -16.97 7.82
CA SER A 44 35.72 -17.08 6.36
C SER A 44 34.46 -16.58 5.65
N TRP A 45 33.42 -16.16 6.37
CA TRP A 45 32.20 -15.59 5.80
C TRP A 45 32.17 -14.07 5.93
N THR A 46 31.59 -13.43 4.93
CA THR A 46 31.24 -12.00 4.97
C THR A 46 29.72 -11.87 5.07
N LEU A 47 29.25 -11.14 6.08
CA LEU A 47 27.84 -10.77 6.22
C LEU A 47 27.68 -9.27 5.90
N GLY A 48 26.98 -8.96 4.80
CA GLY A 48 26.84 -7.59 4.30
C GLY A 48 25.39 -7.18 4.08
N ARG A 49 25.01 -6.03 4.62
CA ARG A 49 23.67 -5.44 4.41
C ARG A 49 23.53 -4.79 3.04
N LYS A 50 22.37 -4.98 2.41
CA LYS A 50 21.94 -4.26 1.22
C LYS A 50 20.41 -4.13 1.19
N GLY A 51 19.89 -2.91 1.35
CA GLY A 51 18.46 -2.68 1.53
C GLY A 51 17.91 -3.47 2.71
N SER A 52 16.88 -4.27 2.46
CA SER A 52 16.20 -5.13 3.44
C SER A 52 16.83 -6.51 3.65
N TRP A 53 18.04 -6.76 3.11
CA TRP A 53 18.67 -8.08 3.10
C TRP A 53 20.06 -8.08 3.75
N LEU A 54 20.38 -9.15 4.46
CA LEU A 54 21.74 -9.53 4.84
C LEU A 54 22.24 -10.62 3.88
N ASN A 55 23.39 -10.39 3.27
CA ASN A 55 24.01 -11.29 2.30
C ASN A 55 25.17 -12.01 2.99
N ALA A 56 25.10 -13.33 3.08
CA ALA A 56 26.15 -14.20 3.60
C ALA A 56 26.95 -14.79 2.43
N LEU A 57 28.22 -14.42 2.33
CA LEU A 57 29.12 -14.83 1.26
C LEU A 57 30.35 -15.55 1.85
N PRO A 58 30.59 -16.83 1.51
CA PRO A 58 31.81 -17.50 1.90
C PRO A 58 33.01 -16.97 1.11
N ALA A 59 34.19 -17.02 1.71
CA ALA A 59 35.44 -16.62 1.06
C ALA A 59 35.63 -17.39 -0.25
N GLY A 60 35.97 -16.67 -1.31
CA GLY A 60 36.17 -17.22 -2.65
C GLY A 60 34.89 -17.50 -3.45
N ALA A 61 33.71 -17.23 -2.91
CA ALA A 61 32.45 -17.43 -3.63
C ALA A 61 32.39 -16.60 -4.91
N ARG A 62 32.00 -17.24 -6.02
CA ARG A 62 31.73 -16.60 -7.30
C ARG A 62 30.28 -16.85 -7.68
N LEU A 63 29.49 -15.79 -7.70
CA LEU A 63 28.08 -15.86 -8.08
C LEU A 63 27.93 -15.85 -9.61
N PRO A 64 27.04 -16.67 -10.19
CA PRO A 64 26.72 -16.58 -11.61
C PRO A 64 26.12 -15.22 -11.97
N LEU A 65 26.11 -14.90 -13.27
CA LEU A 65 25.33 -13.75 -13.76
C LEU A 65 23.83 -14.00 -13.56
N GLN A 66 23.38 -15.21 -13.90
CA GLN A 66 22.01 -15.67 -13.85
C GLN A 66 21.97 -17.18 -13.64
N GLY A 67 20.84 -17.71 -13.18
CA GLY A 67 20.65 -19.14 -12.97
C GLY A 67 19.42 -19.45 -12.13
N TRP A 68 19.34 -20.69 -11.68
CA TRP A 68 18.35 -21.11 -10.70
C TRP A 68 18.64 -20.53 -9.32
N LYS A 69 17.58 -20.10 -8.63
CA LYS A 69 17.62 -19.66 -7.24
C LYS A 69 16.56 -20.40 -6.46
N ILE A 70 16.86 -20.67 -5.20
CA ILE A 70 15.91 -21.24 -4.25
C ILE A 70 15.45 -20.11 -3.32
N HIS A 71 14.16 -19.94 -3.18
CA HIS A 71 13.57 -19.01 -2.21
C HIS A 71 12.85 -19.82 -1.14
N LEU A 72 13.06 -19.44 0.11
CA LEU A 72 12.30 -20.00 1.21
C LEU A 72 11.33 -18.97 1.77
N SER A 73 10.10 -19.39 2.04
CA SER A 73 9.14 -18.62 2.82
C SER A 73 9.12 -19.06 4.28
N ALA A 74 8.56 -18.22 5.14
CA ALA A 74 8.30 -18.57 6.53
C ALA A 74 7.14 -17.72 7.05
N ARG A 75 6.27 -18.32 7.86
CA ARG A 75 5.38 -17.55 8.73
C ARG A 75 6.16 -17.00 9.94
N LEU A 76 5.59 -16.03 10.66
CA LEU A 76 6.33 -15.33 11.72
C LEU A 76 6.74 -16.27 12.86
N ALA A 77 5.86 -17.20 13.24
CA ALA A 77 6.14 -18.18 14.28
C ALA A 77 7.30 -19.14 13.90
N ASP A 78 7.46 -19.48 12.62
CA ASP A 78 8.41 -20.50 12.16
C ASP A 78 9.75 -19.91 11.69
N ALA A 79 9.86 -18.57 11.58
CA ALA A 79 11.00 -17.89 10.96
C ALA A 79 12.37 -18.30 11.53
N ASP A 80 12.48 -18.40 12.86
CA ASP A 80 13.73 -18.83 13.53
C ASP A 80 14.09 -20.27 13.18
N GLY A 81 13.11 -21.17 13.21
CA GLY A 81 13.30 -22.58 12.89
C GLY A 81 13.68 -22.81 11.43
N VAL A 82 13.04 -22.08 10.50
CA VAL A 82 13.41 -22.10 9.08
C VAL A 82 14.84 -21.60 8.90
N LEU A 83 15.22 -20.48 9.53
CA LEU A 83 16.58 -19.94 9.39
C LEU A 83 17.63 -20.91 9.96
N ASP A 84 17.40 -21.50 11.14
CA ASP A 84 18.33 -22.47 11.74
C ASP A 84 18.49 -23.74 10.88
N ALA A 85 17.39 -24.26 10.32
CA ALA A 85 17.42 -25.41 9.42
C ALA A 85 18.19 -25.10 8.12
N VAL A 86 17.94 -23.92 7.54
CA VAL A 86 18.64 -23.46 6.33
C VAL A 86 20.13 -23.27 6.60
N LEU A 87 20.51 -22.63 7.70
CA LEU A 87 21.91 -22.45 8.10
C LEU A 87 22.61 -23.80 8.29
N GLY A 88 21.92 -24.79 8.87
CA GLY A 88 22.42 -26.15 9.03
C GLY A 88 22.76 -26.86 7.71
N VAL A 89 22.10 -26.50 6.60
CA VAL A 89 22.39 -27.03 5.26
C VAL A 89 23.44 -26.18 4.53
N LEU A 90 23.26 -24.85 4.50
CA LEU A 90 24.03 -23.98 3.61
C LEU A 90 25.45 -23.69 4.12
N VAL A 91 25.65 -23.60 5.43
CA VAL A 91 26.96 -23.26 6.01
C VAL A 91 27.98 -24.38 5.77
N PRO A 92 27.69 -25.67 6.07
CA PRO A 92 28.63 -26.75 5.77
C PRO A 92 28.94 -26.90 4.28
N LEU A 93 27.94 -26.65 3.42
CA LEU A 93 28.09 -26.73 1.96
C LEU A 93 28.72 -25.47 1.34
N ARG A 94 28.99 -24.43 2.14
CA ARG A 94 29.56 -23.14 1.71
C ARG A 94 28.79 -22.48 0.55
N VAL A 95 27.46 -22.55 0.62
CA VAL A 95 26.59 -21.98 -0.42
C VAL A 95 26.27 -20.52 -0.10
N PRO A 96 26.43 -19.57 -1.04
CA PRO A 96 26.03 -18.18 -0.85
C PRO A 96 24.51 -18.01 -0.69
N PHE A 97 24.08 -17.17 0.23
CA PHE A 97 22.66 -16.88 0.45
C PHE A 97 22.42 -15.48 1.01
N LYS A 98 21.16 -15.07 1.06
CA LYS A 98 20.72 -13.88 1.78
C LYS A 98 19.40 -14.13 2.51
N PHE A 99 19.16 -13.37 3.56
CA PHE A 99 17.93 -13.45 4.35
C PHE A 99 17.49 -12.06 4.80
N LEU A 100 16.22 -11.90 5.21
CA LEU A 100 15.69 -10.63 5.67
C LEU A 100 16.37 -10.17 6.97
N LEU A 101 16.36 -8.85 7.22
CA LEU A 101 17.05 -8.23 8.36
C LEU A 101 16.49 -8.69 9.72
N ASP A 102 15.17 -8.66 9.88
CA ASP A 102 14.47 -8.94 11.13
C ASP A 102 12.99 -9.32 10.88
N ARG A 103 12.29 -9.66 11.96
CA ARG A 103 10.88 -10.05 11.98
C ARG A 103 9.93 -8.96 11.51
N ASP A 104 10.26 -7.68 11.69
CA ASP A 104 9.41 -6.58 11.22
C ASP A 104 9.43 -6.51 9.68
N VAL A 105 10.61 -6.67 9.08
CA VAL A 105 10.76 -6.77 7.62
C VAL A 105 10.09 -8.03 7.07
N LEU A 106 10.15 -9.17 7.78
CA LEU A 106 9.43 -10.39 7.40
C LEU A 106 7.91 -10.20 7.45
N ARG A 107 7.37 -9.64 8.54
CA ARG A 107 5.93 -9.34 8.69
C ARG A 107 5.42 -8.50 7.53
N MET A 108 6.20 -7.50 7.16
CA MET A 108 5.89 -6.64 6.02
C MET A 108 5.98 -7.38 4.68
N THR A 109 7.00 -8.21 4.46
CA THR A 109 7.12 -9.01 3.22
C THR A 109 5.95 -10.00 3.06
N ASN A 110 5.39 -10.44 4.19
CA ASN A 110 4.19 -11.26 4.28
C ASN A 110 2.89 -10.43 4.36
N SER A 111 2.90 -9.13 4.05
CA SER A 111 1.70 -8.30 4.13
C SER A 111 0.97 -8.16 2.79
N LYS A 112 -0.33 -7.79 2.83
CA LYS A 112 -1.17 -7.50 1.65
C LYS A 112 -0.67 -6.31 0.82
N SER A 113 0.20 -5.49 1.40
CA SER A 113 0.66 -4.24 0.80
C SER A 113 2.02 -4.35 0.11
N TRP A 114 2.73 -5.47 0.30
CA TRP A 114 3.98 -5.77 -0.37
C TRP A 114 3.79 -6.10 -1.86
N SER A 115 4.86 -5.93 -2.65
CA SER A 115 4.84 -6.29 -4.07
C SER A 115 4.63 -7.79 -4.26
N ARG A 116 3.70 -8.16 -5.13
CA ARG A 116 3.34 -9.57 -5.37
C ARG A 116 4.53 -10.44 -5.84
N GLY A 117 5.45 -9.86 -6.61
CA GLY A 117 6.62 -10.58 -7.11
C GLY A 117 7.68 -10.87 -6.03
N GLY A 118 7.66 -10.13 -4.92
CA GLY A 118 8.61 -10.27 -3.81
C GLY A 118 8.01 -10.84 -2.52
N SER A 119 6.69 -11.00 -2.45
CA SER A 119 6.00 -11.40 -1.21
C SER A 119 6.34 -12.83 -0.79
N GLY A 120 6.40 -13.05 0.52
CA GLY A 120 6.71 -14.35 1.12
C GLY A 120 8.19 -14.74 1.13
N LYS A 121 9.09 -14.01 0.45
CA LYS A 121 10.52 -14.37 0.36
C LYS A 121 11.25 -14.03 1.65
N PHE A 122 11.63 -15.05 2.43
CA PHE A 122 12.41 -14.90 3.65
C PHE A 122 13.91 -15.14 3.42
N VAL A 123 14.27 -16.24 2.75
CA VAL A 123 15.66 -16.58 2.40
C VAL A 123 15.78 -16.76 0.89
N THR A 124 16.92 -16.37 0.32
CA THR A 124 17.29 -16.66 -1.08
C THR A 124 18.65 -17.33 -1.12
N VAL A 125 18.72 -18.50 -1.74
CA VAL A 125 19.93 -19.31 -1.91
C VAL A 125 20.43 -19.20 -3.36
N TYR A 126 21.74 -19.13 -3.54
CA TYR A 126 22.39 -18.98 -4.84
C TYR A 126 23.30 -20.17 -5.17
N PRO A 127 22.73 -21.27 -5.71
CA PRO A 127 23.52 -22.35 -6.28
C PRO A 127 24.42 -21.86 -7.42
N LYS A 128 25.60 -22.46 -7.55
CA LYS A 128 26.56 -22.12 -8.63
C LYS A 128 26.19 -22.74 -9.99
N ASP A 129 25.50 -23.89 -9.98
CA ASP A 129 25.12 -24.65 -11.16
C ASP A 129 23.84 -25.47 -10.91
N GLU A 130 23.35 -26.15 -11.94
CA GLU A 130 22.13 -26.96 -11.87
C GLU A 130 22.28 -28.20 -10.95
N ALA A 131 23.46 -28.81 -10.87
CA ALA A 131 23.69 -29.99 -10.05
C ALA A 131 23.61 -29.63 -8.56
N GLU A 132 24.27 -28.55 -8.16
CA GLU A 132 24.18 -28.00 -6.81
C GLU A 132 22.75 -27.53 -6.48
N PHE A 133 22.05 -26.92 -7.45
CA PHE A 133 20.64 -26.54 -7.29
C PHE A 133 19.73 -27.73 -6.95
N ARG A 134 19.84 -28.85 -7.70
CA ARG A 134 19.03 -30.05 -7.46
C ARG A 134 19.29 -30.65 -6.07
N ALA A 135 20.55 -30.79 -5.71
CA ALA A 135 20.95 -31.32 -4.39
C ALA A 135 20.46 -30.42 -3.24
N LEU A 136 20.55 -29.10 -3.41
CA LEU A 136 20.08 -28.15 -2.39
C LEU A 136 18.56 -28.14 -2.24
N LEU A 137 17.79 -28.28 -3.32
CA LEU A 137 16.33 -28.36 -3.23
C LEU A 137 15.89 -29.53 -2.37
N GLU A 138 16.46 -30.71 -2.59
CA GLU A 138 16.15 -31.92 -1.83
C GLU A 138 16.55 -31.77 -0.35
N ALA A 139 17.78 -31.31 -0.09
CA ALA A 139 18.28 -31.12 1.27
C ALA A 139 17.47 -30.07 2.05
N LEU A 140 17.13 -28.94 1.42
CA LEU A 140 16.34 -27.88 2.05
C LEU A 140 14.90 -28.33 2.26
N HIS A 141 14.30 -29.08 1.33
CA HIS A 141 12.96 -29.64 1.51
C HIS A 141 12.90 -30.58 2.72
N ALA A 142 13.86 -31.49 2.85
CA ALA A 142 13.94 -32.40 4.00
C ALA A 142 14.17 -31.64 5.31
N ALA A 143 15.08 -30.66 5.32
CA ALA A 143 15.41 -29.89 6.53
C ALA A 143 14.26 -28.98 7.01
N THR A 144 13.32 -28.64 6.13
CA THR A 144 12.26 -27.65 6.42
C THR A 144 10.83 -28.21 6.39
N SER A 145 10.67 -29.53 6.36
CA SER A 145 9.37 -30.20 6.21
C SER A 145 8.37 -29.92 7.34
N GLY A 146 8.83 -29.47 8.51
CA GLY A 146 7.99 -29.15 9.67
C GLY A 146 7.49 -27.70 9.74
N PHE A 147 7.87 -26.85 8.78
CA PHE A 147 7.55 -25.41 8.82
C PHE A 147 6.52 -25.01 7.79
N GLN A 148 5.87 -23.87 8.03
CA GLN A 148 4.86 -23.27 7.16
C GLN A 148 5.27 -21.86 6.72
N GLY A 149 4.74 -21.41 5.60
CA GLY A 149 4.92 -20.05 5.11
C GLY A 149 3.98 -19.72 3.97
N PRO A 150 3.84 -18.42 3.64
CA PRO A 150 3.01 -18.00 2.52
C PRO A 150 3.55 -18.53 1.19
N TYR A 151 2.64 -18.75 0.24
CA TYR A 151 3.01 -19.15 -1.12
C TYR A 151 3.76 -18.02 -1.85
N ILE A 152 4.91 -18.34 -2.45
CA ILE A 152 5.68 -17.37 -3.24
C ILE A 152 5.17 -17.39 -4.68
N LEU A 153 4.31 -16.43 -5.02
CA LEU A 153 3.59 -16.41 -6.30
C LEU A 153 4.49 -16.43 -7.55
N SER A 154 5.65 -15.77 -7.49
CA SER A 154 6.58 -15.65 -8.62
C SER A 154 7.51 -16.85 -8.79
N ASP A 155 7.33 -17.90 -8.00
CA ASP A 155 8.18 -19.06 -7.93
C ASP A 155 7.37 -20.35 -8.02
N ARG A 156 8.03 -21.43 -8.44
CA ARG A 156 7.47 -22.78 -8.44
C ARG A 156 7.74 -23.44 -7.10
N ARG A 157 6.71 -24.05 -6.51
CA ARG A 157 6.86 -24.90 -5.33
C ARG A 157 7.67 -26.15 -5.68
N TYR A 158 8.60 -26.52 -4.81
CA TYR A 158 9.30 -27.79 -4.96
C TYR A 158 8.53 -28.91 -4.23
N ALA A 159 8.07 -29.91 -4.99
CA ALA A 159 7.34 -31.08 -4.48
C ALA A 159 6.17 -30.68 -3.56
N SER A 160 5.98 -31.38 -2.45
CA SER A 160 4.96 -31.07 -1.44
C SER A 160 5.41 -30.03 -0.40
N SER A 161 6.52 -29.32 -0.65
CA SER A 161 7.09 -28.37 0.31
C SER A 161 6.14 -27.21 0.59
N ARG A 162 6.09 -26.79 1.85
CA ARG A 162 5.32 -25.60 2.29
C ARG A 162 6.14 -24.32 2.32
N VAL A 163 7.46 -24.44 2.22
CA VAL A 163 8.38 -23.31 2.35
C VAL A 163 9.44 -23.23 1.28
N VAL A 164 9.68 -24.27 0.47
CA VAL A 164 10.74 -24.27 -0.56
C VAL A 164 10.18 -24.02 -1.95
N PHE A 165 10.69 -22.97 -2.59
CA PHE A 165 10.30 -22.55 -3.93
C PHE A 165 11.53 -22.25 -4.78
N TYR A 166 11.38 -22.22 -6.11
CA TYR A 166 12.47 -21.89 -7.00
C TYR A 166 12.03 -21.09 -8.23
N ARG A 167 12.97 -20.36 -8.81
CA ARG A 167 12.82 -19.71 -10.12
C ARG A 167 14.15 -19.49 -10.80
N PHE A 168 14.10 -19.30 -12.12
CA PHE A 168 15.25 -18.87 -12.91
C PHE A 168 15.31 -17.33 -12.98
N GLY A 169 16.50 -16.74 -12.87
CA GLY A 169 16.65 -15.29 -13.07
C GLY A 169 18.05 -14.74 -12.78
N GLY A 170 18.22 -13.41 -12.90
CA GLY A 170 19.53 -12.75 -12.75
C GLY A 170 20.02 -12.75 -11.30
N ILE A 171 21.20 -13.33 -11.02
CA ILE A 171 21.78 -13.48 -9.68
C ILE A 171 22.62 -12.25 -9.31
N THR A 172 23.59 -11.88 -10.14
CA THR A 172 24.35 -10.64 -9.97
C THR A 172 23.73 -9.50 -10.79
N PRO A 173 23.99 -8.23 -10.42
CA PRO A 173 23.37 -7.10 -11.11
C PRO A 173 23.78 -7.02 -12.59
N ASN A 174 22.79 -7.17 -13.48
CA ASN A 174 22.90 -6.87 -14.90
C ASN A 174 21.71 -6.00 -15.28
N MET A 175 21.95 -4.74 -15.66
CA MET A 175 20.91 -3.72 -15.77
C MET A 175 21.10 -2.88 -17.02
N SER A 176 19.99 -2.52 -17.67
CA SER A 176 19.96 -1.50 -18.72
C SER A 176 19.36 -0.21 -18.18
N LEU A 177 19.97 0.93 -18.54
CA LEU A 177 19.42 2.24 -18.23
C LEU A 177 18.39 2.65 -19.29
N GLY A 178 17.14 2.89 -18.87
CA GLY A 178 16.10 3.42 -19.75
C GLY A 178 16.17 4.93 -19.90
N ALA A 179 15.50 5.47 -20.94
CA ALA A 179 15.44 6.91 -21.19
C ALA A 179 14.83 7.72 -20.03
N GLY A 180 13.91 7.12 -19.27
CA GLY A 180 13.33 7.70 -18.06
C GLY A 180 14.25 7.66 -16.83
N GLY A 181 15.48 7.17 -16.94
CA GLY A 181 16.45 7.07 -15.84
C GLY A 181 16.30 5.85 -14.95
N ARG A 182 15.21 5.07 -15.10
CA ARG A 182 15.03 3.80 -14.39
C ARG A 182 15.92 2.70 -14.98
N LYS A 183 16.47 1.85 -14.11
CA LYS A 183 17.27 0.68 -14.48
C LYS A 183 16.40 -0.59 -14.54
N THR A 184 16.50 -1.33 -15.64
CA THR A 184 15.75 -2.58 -15.86
C THR A 184 16.71 -3.78 -15.79
N PRO A 185 16.42 -4.82 -14.97
CA PRO A 185 17.26 -6.01 -14.91
C PRO A 185 17.21 -6.81 -16.21
N LEU A 186 18.33 -7.44 -16.57
CA LEU A 186 18.51 -8.18 -17.81
C LEU A 186 18.98 -9.61 -17.56
N LEU A 187 18.49 -10.54 -18.38
CA LEU A 187 19.05 -11.86 -18.62
C LEU A 187 19.81 -11.88 -19.95
N VAL A 188 20.78 -12.78 -20.05
CA VAL A 188 21.54 -13.07 -21.26
C VAL A 188 21.07 -14.41 -21.82
N THR A 189 20.65 -14.43 -23.08
CA THR A 189 20.25 -15.65 -23.78
C THR A 189 21.47 -16.52 -24.09
N PRO A 190 21.28 -17.81 -24.46
CA PRO A 190 22.39 -18.65 -24.93
C PRO A 190 23.13 -18.08 -26.15
N SER A 191 22.47 -17.25 -26.95
CA SER A 191 23.08 -16.53 -28.09
C SER A 191 23.82 -15.25 -27.70
N GLY A 192 23.84 -14.87 -26.42
CA GLY A 192 24.49 -13.65 -25.92
C GLY A 192 23.62 -12.39 -25.97
N ALA A 193 22.37 -12.48 -26.43
CA ALA A 193 21.45 -11.34 -26.47
C ALA A 193 20.96 -10.98 -25.06
N SER A 194 20.76 -9.68 -24.80
CA SER A 194 20.17 -9.21 -23.54
C SER A 194 18.66 -9.08 -23.67
N VAL A 195 17.92 -9.66 -22.73
CA VAL A 195 16.46 -9.55 -22.64
C VAL A 195 16.04 -9.15 -21.23
N PRO A 196 14.93 -8.43 -21.04
CA PRO A 196 14.47 -8.06 -19.70
C PRO A 196 14.20 -9.28 -18.79
N ASP A 197 14.70 -9.23 -17.54
CA ASP A 197 14.32 -10.14 -16.45
C ASP A 197 12.94 -9.71 -15.93
N VAL A 198 11.88 -10.11 -16.63
CA VAL A 198 10.49 -9.80 -16.27
C VAL A 198 10.11 -10.59 -15.01
N ARG A 199 9.63 -9.89 -13.99
CA ARG A 199 9.22 -10.48 -12.71
C ARG A 199 7.72 -10.41 -12.57
N THR A 200 7.04 -11.45 -13.06
CA THR A 200 5.60 -11.59 -12.93
C THR A 200 5.22 -12.18 -11.58
N PRO A 201 3.98 -11.95 -11.10
CA PRO A 201 3.47 -12.56 -9.86
C PRO A 201 2.85 -13.94 -10.12
N PHE A 202 3.47 -14.72 -11.02
CA PHE A 202 3.20 -16.11 -11.34
C PHE A 202 4.52 -16.74 -11.81
N PHE A 203 4.63 -18.06 -11.78
CA PHE A 203 5.82 -18.74 -12.26
C PHE A 203 5.90 -18.66 -13.79
N GLU A 204 6.99 -18.10 -14.29
CA GLU A 204 7.27 -17.97 -15.71
C GLU A 204 8.76 -18.24 -15.95
N LEU A 205 9.04 -19.05 -16.97
CA LEU A 205 10.40 -19.35 -17.40
C LEU A 205 10.71 -18.63 -18.71
N PRO A 206 11.94 -18.14 -18.89
CA PRO A 206 12.38 -17.68 -20.19
C PRO A 206 12.27 -18.81 -21.22
N SER A 207 11.95 -18.48 -22.47
CA SER A 207 11.66 -19.47 -23.53
C SER A 207 12.79 -20.46 -23.82
N TRP A 208 14.02 -20.17 -23.40
CA TRP A 208 15.18 -21.05 -23.56
C TRP A 208 15.49 -21.91 -22.31
N VAL A 209 14.69 -21.81 -21.24
CA VAL A 209 14.84 -22.56 -20.00
C VAL A 209 13.66 -23.50 -19.83
N SER A 210 13.93 -24.80 -19.66
CA SER A 210 12.90 -25.79 -19.34
C SER A 210 12.75 -25.94 -17.82
N ASP A 211 11.52 -26.20 -17.36
CA ASP A 211 11.28 -26.53 -15.95
C ASP A 211 11.94 -27.86 -15.62
N LEU A 212 12.70 -27.89 -14.52
CA LEU A 212 13.42 -29.09 -14.08
C LEU A 212 12.54 -30.06 -13.29
N PHE A 213 11.40 -29.57 -12.78
CA PHE A 213 10.41 -30.36 -12.05
C PHE A 213 8.99 -29.96 -12.50
N PRO A 214 8.60 -30.28 -13.74
CA PRO A 214 7.27 -29.95 -14.23
C PRO A 214 6.21 -30.70 -13.41
N GLU A 215 5.22 -29.97 -12.89
CA GLU A 215 4.01 -30.59 -12.36
C GLU A 215 3.20 -31.20 -13.52
N THR A 216 2.61 -32.37 -13.28
CA THR A 216 1.50 -32.85 -14.09
C THR A 216 0.37 -31.85 -13.95
N ALA A 217 -0.06 -31.23 -15.06
CA ALA A 217 -1.17 -30.29 -15.03
C ALA A 217 -2.38 -30.96 -14.39
N GLU A 218 -2.79 -30.47 -13.22
CA GLU A 218 -4.12 -30.77 -12.71
C GLU A 218 -5.11 -30.05 -13.64
N GLU A 219 -6.05 -30.79 -14.23
CA GLU A 219 -7.18 -30.22 -14.96
C GLU A 219 -8.06 -29.48 -13.95
N GLY A 220 -7.70 -28.24 -13.64
CA GLY A 220 -8.56 -27.33 -12.91
C GLY A 220 -9.81 -27.08 -13.75
N GLY A 221 -10.99 -27.33 -13.19
CA GLY A 221 -12.25 -27.03 -13.86
C GLY A 221 -12.38 -25.52 -14.11
N ASP A 222 -13.17 -25.13 -15.11
CA ASP A 222 -13.45 -23.72 -15.44
C ASP A 222 -14.20 -22.97 -14.32
N LEU A 223 -14.69 -23.68 -13.30
CA LEU A 223 -15.51 -23.17 -12.20
C LEU A 223 -14.83 -23.39 -10.85
N LEU A 224 -14.72 -22.33 -10.04
CA LEU A 224 -14.35 -22.44 -8.63
C LEU A 224 -15.51 -23.05 -7.83
N ASP A 225 -15.22 -23.95 -6.89
CA ASP A 225 -16.23 -24.71 -6.12
C ASP A 225 -17.22 -25.47 -7.02
N GLY A 226 -16.83 -25.78 -8.27
CA GLY A 226 -17.72 -26.34 -9.29
C GLY A 226 -18.93 -25.46 -9.62
N ARG A 227 -18.95 -24.19 -9.17
CA ARG A 227 -20.14 -23.32 -9.19
C ARG A 227 -19.88 -21.96 -9.79
N TYR A 228 -18.75 -21.33 -9.51
CA TYR A 228 -18.52 -19.92 -9.83
C TYR A 228 -17.57 -19.76 -11.03
N ALA A 229 -18.08 -19.19 -12.12
CA ALA A 229 -17.29 -18.85 -13.29
C ALA A 229 -16.68 -17.45 -13.12
N VAL A 230 -15.36 -17.34 -13.01
CA VAL A 230 -14.68 -16.04 -12.89
C VAL A 230 -14.77 -15.27 -14.20
N GLU A 231 -15.35 -14.07 -14.18
CA GLU A 231 -15.49 -13.20 -15.36
C GLU A 231 -14.32 -12.21 -15.46
N SER A 232 -13.94 -11.60 -14.32
CA SER A 232 -12.85 -10.62 -14.28
C SER A 232 -12.31 -10.42 -12.86
N SER A 233 -11.10 -9.85 -12.76
CA SER A 233 -10.56 -9.40 -11.48
C SER A 233 -10.94 -7.94 -11.20
N LEU A 234 -11.49 -7.69 -10.02
CA LEU A 234 -11.74 -6.36 -9.48
C LEU A 234 -10.49 -5.79 -8.77
N GLY A 235 -9.64 -6.65 -8.21
CA GLY A 235 -8.40 -6.24 -7.56
C GLY A 235 -7.52 -7.42 -7.16
N PHE A 236 -6.21 -7.19 -7.04
CA PHE A 236 -5.24 -8.20 -6.60
C PHE A 236 -4.33 -7.66 -5.52
N SER A 237 -3.98 -8.49 -4.55
CA SER A 237 -2.89 -8.28 -3.59
C SER A 237 -2.05 -9.55 -3.44
N SER A 238 -1.04 -9.53 -2.56
CA SER A 238 -0.34 -10.75 -2.13
C SER A 238 -1.24 -11.68 -1.33
N SER A 239 -2.20 -11.15 -0.56
CA SER A 239 -3.12 -11.92 0.29
C SER A 239 -4.25 -12.60 -0.47
N GLY A 240 -4.43 -12.28 -1.76
CA GLY A 240 -5.47 -12.81 -2.62
C GLY A 240 -6.05 -11.77 -3.57
N GLY A 241 -6.94 -12.22 -4.46
CA GLY A 241 -7.73 -11.42 -5.37
C GLY A 241 -9.17 -11.20 -4.95
N VAL A 242 -9.80 -10.19 -5.55
CA VAL A 242 -11.23 -9.95 -5.52
C VAL A 242 -11.73 -10.06 -6.95
N TYR A 243 -12.69 -10.96 -7.18
CA TYR A 243 -13.14 -11.34 -8.52
C TYR A 243 -14.62 -11.06 -8.69
N LEU A 244 -15.01 -10.63 -9.89
CA LEU A 244 -16.38 -10.71 -10.36
C LEU A 244 -16.56 -12.09 -10.97
N ALA A 245 -17.57 -12.81 -10.52
CA ALA A 245 -17.90 -14.13 -11.03
C ALA A 245 -19.40 -14.25 -11.29
N LYS A 246 -19.77 -15.24 -12.11
CA LYS A 246 -21.15 -15.65 -12.32
C LYS A 246 -21.41 -16.95 -11.58
N ASP A 247 -22.44 -16.95 -10.74
CA ASP A 247 -22.94 -18.16 -10.11
C ASP A 247 -23.71 -18.99 -11.15
N SER A 248 -23.19 -20.17 -11.50
CA SER A 248 -23.79 -21.05 -12.52
C SER A 248 -25.17 -21.59 -12.11
N VAL A 249 -25.46 -21.66 -10.81
CA VAL A 249 -26.73 -22.17 -10.29
C VAL A 249 -27.82 -21.10 -10.36
N THR A 250 -27.52 -19.87 -9.96
CA THR A 250 -28.52 -18.78 -9.91
C THR A 250 -28.50 -17.84 -11.12
N GLY A 251 -27.43 -17.90 -11.92
CA GLY A 251 -27.16 -16.99 -13.04
C GLY A 251 -26.76 -15.58 -12.63
N ARG A 252 -26.70 -15.26 -11.32
CA ARG A 252 -26.40 -13.93 -10.80
C ARG A 252 -24.90 -13.66 -10.75
N LYS A 253 -24.54 -12.38 -10.81
CA LYS A 253 -23.18 -11.91 -10.53
C LYS A 253 -22.91 -11.93 -9.03
N VAL A 254 -21.70 -12.33 -8.67
CA VAL A 254 -21.20 -12.41 -7.29
C VAL A 254 -19.79 -11.85 -7.20
N VAL A 255 -19.39 -11.44 -6.01
CA VAL A 255 -17.99 -11.12 -5.70
C VAL A 255 -17.37 -12.31 -4.99
N LEU A 256 -16.21 -12.77 -5.45
CA LEU A 256 -15.38 -13.74 -4.75
C LEU A 256 -14.17 -13.02 -4.15
N LYS A 257 -13.98 -13.11 -2.84
CA LYS A 257 -12.77 -12.66 -2.14
C LYS A 257 -11.90 -13.86 -1.81
N GLU A 258 -10.66 -13.86 -2.25
CA GLU A 258 -9.65 -14.90 -1.96
C GLU A 258 -8.79 -14.47 -0.77
N ALA A 259 -8.54 -15.41 0.14
CA ALA A 259 -7.57 -15.32 1.23
C ALA A 259 -6.54 -16.44 1.11
N ARG A 260 -5.27 -16.06 1.07
CA ARG A 260 -4.12 -16.98 1.02
C ARG A 260 -3.51 -17.12 2.42
N PRO A 261 -3.26 -18.35 2.88
CA PRO A 261 -2.80 -18.58 4.24
C PRO A 261 -1.44 -17.93 4.51
N TRP A 262 -1.19 -17.61 5.78
CA TRP A 262 0.06 -17.06 6.32
C TRP A 262 0.44 -15.66 5.81
N VAL A 263 -0.52 -14.94 5.22
CA VAL A 263 -0.38 -13.52 4.82
C VAL A 263 -1.07 -12.64 5.86
N ASN A 264 -0.49 -11.49 6.19
CA ASN A 264 -0.97 -10.57 7.24
C ASN A 264 -1.12 -11.23 8.63
N GLU A 265 -0.20 -12.12 9.00
CA GLU A 265 -0.24 -12.76 10.32
C GLU A 265 -0.10 -11.72 11.46
N THR A 266 -1.06 -11.74 12.38
CA THR A 266 -1.08 -10.94 13.61
C THR A 266 -0.36 -11.67 14.73
N GLU A 267 -0.01 -10.97 15.82
CA GLU A 267 0.77 -11.55 16.92
C GLU A 267 0.06 -12.70 17.65
N ASP A 268 -1.27 -12.74 17.60
CA ASP A 268 -2.11 -13.82 18.11
C ASP A 268 -2.28 -15.00 17.13
N GLY A 269 -1.54 -15.00 16.01
CA GLY A 269 -1.49 -16.10 15.05
C GLY A 269 -2.64 -16.15 14.07
N ARG A 270 -3.52 -15.14 14.03
CA ARG A 270 -4.54 -15.00 12.99
C ARG A 270 -3.90 -14.48 11.71
N ASP A 271 -4.32 -14.99 10.57
CA ASP A 271 -3.91 -14.50 9.25
C ASP A 271 -5.12 -13.97 8.46
N ILE A 272 -4.90 -13.64 7.19
CA ILE A 272 -5.98 -13.17 6.32
C ILE A 272 -7.12 -14.20 6.14
N VAL A 273 -6.86 -15.50 6.31
CA VAL A 273 -7.92 -16.51 6.24
C VAL A 273 -8.85 -16.37 7.45
N ALA A 274 -8.30 -16.22 8.65
CA ALA A 274 -9.10 -15.97 9.85
C ALA A 274 -9.91 -14.66 9.76
N LEU A 275 -9.36 -13.63 9.10
CA LEU A 275 -10.06 -12.38 8.85
C LEU A 275 -11.22 -12.55 7.85
N LEU A 276 -11.03 -13.33 6.78
CA LEU A 276 -12.07 -13.62 5.80
C LEU A 276 -13.20 -14.49 6.41
N GLU A 277 -12.84 -15.47 7.24
CA GLU A 277 -13.79 -16.27 8.02
C GLU A 277 -14.60 -15.40 9.00
N GLY A 278 -13.93 -14.46 9.67
CA GLY A 278 -14.58 -13.45 10.52
C GLY A 278 -15.53 -12.53 9.75
N GLU A 279 -15.11 -12.05 8.57
CA GLU A 279 -15.97 -11.26 7.68
C GLU A 279 -17.23 -12.04 7.26
N TYR A 280 -17.09 -13.31 6.87
CA TYR A 280 -18.24 -14.16 6.57
C TYR A 280 -19.22 -14.27 7.74
N ALA A 281 -18.72 -14.50 8.96
CA ALA A 281 -19.55 -14.58 10.16
C ALA A 281 -20.29 -13.26 10.46
N ILE A 282 -19.63 -12.12 10.25
CA ILE A 282 -20.23 -10.80 10.42
C ILE A 282 -21.33 -10.56 9.38
N LEU A 283 -21.07 -10.84 8.10
CA LEU A 283 -22.07 -10.70 7.04
C LEU A 283 -23.29 -11.60 7.29
N ARG A 284 -23.09 -12.83 7.75
CA ARG A 284 -24.19 -13.74 8.16
C ARG A 284 -25.02 -13.15 9.31
N ARG A 285 -24.40 -12.50 10.29
CA ARG A 285 -25.11 -11.81 11.38
C ARG A 285 -25.90 -10.59 10.89
N LEU A 286 -25.42 -9.94 9.84
CA LEU A 286 -26.07 -8.80 9.20
C LEU A 286 -27.13 -9.20 8.18
N GLU A 287 -27.47 -10.48 8.04
CA GLU A 287 -28.56 -10.90 7.15
C GLU A 287 -29.88 -10.18 7.46
N GLY A 288 -30.57 -9.79 6.38
CA GLY A 288 -31.76 -8.93 6.46
C GLY A 288 -31.48 -7.48 6.83
N ALA A 289 -30.23 -7.07 7.09
CA ALA A 289 -29.86 -5.67 7.13
C ALA A 289 -29.67 -5.18 5.70
N ALA A 290 -30.42 -4.16 5.28
CA ALA A 290 -30.18 -3.49 4.00
C ALA A 290 -28.86 -2.69 3.98
N ALA A 291 -27.95 -2.89 4.96
CA ALA A 291 -26.72 -2.13 5.14
C ALA A 291 -25.46 -2.85 4.63
N ALA A 292 -25.51 -4.17 4.39
CA ALA A 292 -24.34 -4.99 4.01
C ALA A 292 -24.71 -6.00 2.91
N PRO A 293 -23.77 -6.43 2.04
CA PRO A 293 -24.02 -7.46 1.03
C PRO A 293 -24.37 -8.81 1.68
N ALA A 294 -25.19 -9.63 1.01
CA ALA A 294 -25.46 -10.99 1.46
C ALA A 294 -24.21 -11.88 1.35
N ALA A 295 -23.93 -12.67 2.38
CA ALA A 295 -22.92 -13.73 2.33
C ALA A 295 -23.51 -14.99 1.66
N LEU A 296 -22.95 -15.40 0.52
CA LEU A 296 -23.48 -16.48 -0.31
C LEU A 296 -22.81 -17.82 -0.04
N GLY A 297 -21.57 -17.81 0.47
CA GLY A 297 -20.85 -19.03 0.83
C GLY A 297 -19.40 -18.77 1.22
N LEU A 298 -18.82 -19.74 1.92
CA LEU A 298 -17.41 -19.79 2.24
C LEU A 298 -16.90 -21.19 1.87
N PHE A 299 -15.87 -21.27 1.04
CA PHE A 299 -15.34 -22.54 0.53
C PHE A 299 -13.82 -22.49 0.40
N ARG A 300 -13.21 -23.65 0.21
CA ARG A 300 -11.78 -23.78 -0.06
C ARG A 300 -11.59 -24.41 -1.42
N GLU A 301 -10.71 -23.80 -2.20
CA GLU A 301 -10.24 -24.33 -3.49
C GLU A 301 -8.73 -24.38 -3.42
N TRP A 302 -8.15 -25.55 -3.67
CA TRP A 302 -6.74 -25.83 -3.37
C TRP A 302 -6.37 -25.45 -1.92
N GLU A 303 -5.43 -24.52 -1.73
CA GLU A 303 -4.95 -24.06 -0.42
C GLU A 303 -5.53 -22.71 -0.01
N HIS A 304 -6.44 -22.15 -0.81
CA HIS A 304 -6.98 -20.81 -0.61
C HIS A 304 -8.41 -20.88 -0.10
N THR A 305 -8.78 -19.89 0.70
CA THR A 305 -10.16 -19.75 1.18
C THR A 305 -10.85 -18.64 0.41
N PHE A 306 -12.09 -18.88 -0.01
CA PHE A 306 -12.89 -17.94 -0.79
C PHE A 306 -14.21 -17.63 -0.07
N LEU A 307 -14.55 -16.34 -0.05
CA LEU A 307 -15.85 -15.82 0.36
C LEU A 307 -16.62 -15.37 -0.88
N ALA A 308 -17.76 -16.02 -1.14
CA ALA A 308 -18.72 -15.56 -2.13
C ALA A 308 -19.75 -14.63 -1.47
N GLN A 309 -19.94 -13.43 -2.02
CA GLN A 309 -20.90 -12.44 -1.53
C GLN A 309 -21.67 -11.76 -2.68
N GLU A 310 -22.78 -11.11 -2.34
CA GLU A 310 -23.59 -10.31 -3.25
C GLU A 310 -22.74 -9.27 -4.00
N TYR A 311 -22.91 -9.22 -5.33
CA TYR A 311 -22.40 -8.11 -6.13
C TYR A 311 -23.42 -6.98 -6.16
N LEU A 312 -22.99 -5.79 -5.72
CA LEU A 312 -23.80 -4.57 -5.74
C LEU A 312 -23.76 -3.94 -7.13
N ASP A 313 -24.58 -4.47 -8.05
CA ASP A 313 -24.57 -4.03 -9.45
C ASP A 313 -25.03 -2.57 -9.59
N GLY A 314 -24.30 -1.79 -10.41
CA GLY A 314 -24.54 -0.36 -10.60
C GLY A 314 -24.04 0.56 -9.47
N TYR A 315 -23.72 0.04 -8.29
CA TYR A 315 -23.24 0.86 -7.18
C TYR A 315 -21.84 1.42 -7.45
N ILE A 316 -21.58 2.63 -6.95
CA ILE A 316 -20.27 3.29 -7.01
C ILE A 316 -19.75 3.62 -5.61
N PRO A 317 -18.43 3.55 -5.36
CA PRO A 317 -17.88 3.99 -4.08
C PRO A 317 -18.14 5.48 -3.84
N LEU A 318 -18.36 5.89 -2.58
CA LEU A 318 -18.45 7.29 -2.16
C LEU A 318 -17.23 8.07 -2.66
N ALA A 319 -16.03 7.48 -2.59
CA ALA A 319 -14.82 8.10 -3.12
C ALA A 319 -14.92 8.50 -4.60
N LYS A 320 -15.59 7.68 -5.42
CA LYS A 320 -15.83 7.97 -6.84
C LYS A 320 -16.89 9.05 -7.01
N TRP A 321 -17.98 9.00 -6.23
CA TRP A 321 -19.00 10.04 -6.23
C TRP A 321 -18.40 11.40 -5.85
N SER A 322 -17.63 11.48 -4.76
CA SER A 322 -16.97 12.73 -4.32
C SER A 322 -16.01 13.25 -5.37
N SER A 323 -15.28 12.37 -6.07
CA SER A 323 -14.36 12.81 -7.14
C SER A 323 -15.05 13.44 -8.35
N ARG A 324 -16.29 13.03 -8.65
CA ARG A 324 -17.12 13.61 -9.73
C ARG A 324 -17.76 14.93 -9.32
N HIS A 325 -17.89 15.16 -8.01
CA HIS A 325 -18.54 16.32 -7.42
C HIS A 325 -17.57 17.20 -6.63
N ASP A 326 -16.27 17.15 -6.96
CA ASP A 326 -15.24 17.87 -6.24
C ASP A 326 -15.46 19.39 -6.33
N LEU A 327 -15.73 20.02 -5.18
CA LEU A 327 -16.02 21.45 -5.08
C LEU A 327 -14.78 22.32 -5.35
N ILE A 328 -13.58 21.83 -5.03
CA ILE A 328 -12.33 22.60 -5.13
C ILE A 328 -11.91 22.73 -6.60
N LEU A 329 -12.13 21.69 -7.40
CA LEU A 329 -11.73 21.68 -8.82
C LEU A 329 -12.73 22.39 -9.75
N ARG A 330 -13.93 22.74 -9.27
CA ARG A 330 -14.96 23.40 -10.06
C ARG A 330 -14.80 24.93 -10.00
N THR A 331 -14.47 25.52 -11.15
CA THR A 331 -14.16 26.95 -11.27
C THR A 331 -15.39 27.87 -11.32
N ARG A 332 -16.59 27.32 -11.60
CA ARG A 332 -17.89 27.99 -11.62
C ARG A 332 -18.94 27.02 -11.04
N PHE A 333 -19.65 27.45 -10.00
CA PHE A 333 -20.72 26.69 -9.36
C PHE A 333 -21.94 27.60 -9.30
N SER A 334 -23.06 27.18 -9.87
CA SER A 334 -24.34 27.89 -9.71
C SER A 334 -24.97 27.56 -8.36
N ALA A 335 -25.90 28.40 -7.92
CA ALA A 335 -26.65 28.18 -6.69
C ALA A 335 -27.49 26.90 -6.72
N ASP A 336 -28.04 26.57 -7.87
CA ASP A 336 -28.85 25.35 -8.05
C ASP A 336 -27.97 24.10 -8.05
N GLU A 337 -26.78 24.15 -8.66
CA GLU A 337 -25.80 23.06 -8.53
C GLU A 337 -25.38 22.89 -7.06
N ALA A 338 -25.15 23.97 -6.31
CA ALA A 338 -24.75 23.93 -4.90
C ALA A 338 -25.85 23.28 -4.04
N ARG A 339 -27.10 23.68 -4.28
CA ARG A 339 -28.27 23.08 -3.61
C ARG A 339 -28.43 21.61 -3.96
N SER A 340 -28.30 21.25 -5.25
CA SER A 340 -28.39 19.86 -5.68
C SER A 340 -27.30 19.01 -5.02
N PHE A 341 -26.06 19.48 -5.02
CA PHE A 341 -24.94 18.80 -4.36
C PHE A 341 -25.21 18.61 -2.86
N LEU A 342 -25.64 19.65 -2.15
CA LEU A 342 -25.89 19.57 -0.71
C LEU A 342 -27.11 18.70 -0.38
N GLY A 343 -28.14 18.69 -1.23
CA GLY A 343 -29.27 17.78 -1.12
C GLY A 343 -28.83 16.32 -1.25
N ASP A 344 -28.03 16.00 -2.26
CA ASP A 344 -27.49 14.66 -2.44
C ASP A 344 -26.52 14.28 -1.32
N TYR A 345 -25.64 15.21 -0.90
CA TYR A 345 -24.74 15.04 0.24
C TYR A 345 -25.51 14.71 1.51
N ALA A 346 -26.51 15.51 1.89
CA ALA A 346 -27.32 15.27 3.08
C ALA A 346 -28.04 13.92 3.00
N ARG A 347 -28.63 13.59 1.84
CA ARG A 347 -29.31 12.31 1.63
C ARG A 347 -28.38 11.11 1.76
N ILE A 348 -27.16 11.20 1.20
CA ILE A 348 -26.12 10.18 1.34
C ILE A 348 -25.76 9.97 2.81
N PHE A 349 -25.47 11.05 3.56
CA PHE A 349 -25.07 10.91 4.96
C PHE A 349 -26.21 10.48 5.87
N VAL A 350 -27.46 10.84 5.57
CA VAL A 350 -28.63 10.29 6.26
C VAL A 350 -28.75 8.78 6.02
N ASN A 351 -28.68 8.34 4.77
CA ASN A 351 -28.72 6.91 4.44
C ASN A 351 -27.55 6.14 5.06
N LEU A 352 -26.37 6.76 5.13
CA LEU A 352 -25.19 6.20 5.77
C LEU A 352 -25.37 6.07 7.29
N ALA A 353 -26.01 7.05 7.93
CA ALA A 353 -26.28 7.02 9.36
C ALA A 353 -27.24 5.89 9.71
N GLU A 354 -28.28 5.67 8.89
CA GLU A 354 -29.19 4.53 9.04
C GLU A 354 -28.50 3.18 8.80
N ALA A 355 -27.59 3.11 7.82
CA ALA A 355 -26.78 1.90 7.60
C ALA A 355 -25.92 1.59 8.84
N LEU A 356 -25.21 2.57 9.38
CA LEU A 356 -24.40 2.40 10.59
C LEU A 356 -25.26 2.00 11.81
N LYS A 357 -26.41 2.65 11.97
CA LYS A 357 -27.38 2.30 13.03
C LYS A 357 -27.82 0.84 12.93
N ALA A 358 -28.06 0.33 11.72
CA ALA A 358 -28.45 -1.06 11.50
C ALA A 358 -27.33 -2.07 11.84
N LEU A 359 -26.06 -1.70 11.63
CA LEU A 359 -24.88 -2.48 12.06
C LEU A 359 -24.77 -2.49 13.59
N HIS A 360 -24.76 -1.30 14.20
CA HIS A 360 -24.63 -1.14 15.65
C HIS A 360 -25.78 -1.79 16.41
N GLY A 361 -27.01 -1.71 15.87
CA GLY A 361 -28.18 -2.40 16.42
C GLY A 361 -28.10 -3.92 16.39
N ARG A 362 -27.20 -4.50 15.57
CA ARG A 362 -26.86 -5.93 15.59
C ARG A 362 -25.60 -6.23 16.41
N GLY A 363 -25.03 -5.25 17.10
CA GLY A 363 -23.81 -5.39 17.89
C GLY A 363 -22.55 -5.54 17.05
N VAL A 364 -22.53 -4.97 15.84
CA VAL A 364 -21.36 -4.97 14.93
C VAL A 364 -20.80 -3.55 14.87
N LEU A 365 -19.51 -3.41 15.12
CA LEU A 365 -18.71 -2.21 14.89
C LEU A 365 -17.94 -2.37 13.58
N PHE A 366 -17.88 -1.34 12.74
CA PHE A 366 -17.41 -1.48 11.36
C PHE A 366 -15.87 -1.39 11.22
N GLY A 367 -15.24 -0.44 11.91
CA GLY A 367 -13.78 -0.41 12.10
C GLY A 367 -12.96 0.16 10.95
N ASP A 368 -13.25 -0.20 9.70
CA ASP A 368 -12.59 0.38 8.51
C ASP A 368 -13.55 1.21 7.66
N PHE A 369 -14.09 2.26 8.29
CA PHE A 369 -15.11 3.10 7.71
C PHE A 369 -14.52 4.16 6.76
N SER A 370 -13.98 3.73 5.62
CA SER A 370 -13.41 4.60 4.58
C SER A 370 -14.38 4.88 3.43
N ALA A 371 -14.15 5.97 2.69
CA ALA A 371 -14.98 6.33 1.53
C ALA A 371 -14.94 5.31 0.36
N ASN A 372 -13.99 4.38 0.36
CA ASN A 372 -13.96 3.29 -0.62
C ASN A 372 -14.86 2.12 -0.22
N ASN A 373 -15.16 2.00 1.08
CA ASN A 373 -15.97 0.92 1.67
C ASN A 373 -17.46 1.31 1.79
N VAL A 374 -17.82 2.53 1.38
CA VAL A 374 -19.19 3.03 1.27
C VAL A 374 -19.63 2.98 -0.19
N MET A 375 -20.59 2.13 -0.51
CA MET A 375 -21.16 1.97 -1.85
C MET A 375 -22.48 2.72 -1.95
N LEU A 376 -22.65 3.46 -3.05
CA LEU A 376 -23.81 4.30 -3.34
C LEU A 376 -24.49 3.82 -4.61
N ASP A 377 -25.81 3.66 -4.55
CA ASP A 377 -26.63 3.62 -5.75
C ASP A 377 -26.71 5.03 -6.34
N PRO A 378 -26.23 5.29 -7.56
CA PRO A 378 -26.20 6.64 -8.12
C PRO A 378 -27.59 7.23 -8.44
N GLU A 379 -28.63 6.40 -8.53
CA GLU A 379 -30.00 6.83 -8.83
C GLU A 379 -30.80 7.10 -7.56
N THR A 380 -30.73 6.18 -6.59
CA THR A 380 -31.51 6.26 -5.35
C THR A 380 -30.75 6.89 -4.17
N LEU A 381 -29.43 7.00 -4.29
CA LEU A 381 -28.49 7.32 -3.20
C LEU A 381 -28.58 6.36 -2.01
N ALA A 382 -29.12 5.17 -2.21
CA ALA A 382 -29.08 4.11 -1.22
C ALA A 382 -27.62 3.74 -0.90
N VAL A 383 -27.36 3.45 0.38
CA VAL A 383 -26.02 3.20 0.89
C VAL A 383 -25.90 1.74 1.33
N ARG A 384 -24.82 1.09 0.91
CA ARG A 384 -24.39 -0.23 1.40
C ARG A 384 -22.93 -0.14 1.81
N LEU A 385 -22.57 -0.79 2.91
CA LEU A 385 -21.18 -0.93 3.35
C LEU A 385 -20.61 -2.24 2.79
N ILE A 386 -19.35 -2.23 2.38
CA ILE A 386 -18.60 -3.40 1.93
C ILE A 386 -17.28 -3.51 2.69
N ASP A 387 -16.62 -4.66 2.60
CA ASP A 387 -15.31 -4.89 3.20
C ASP A 387 -15.31 -4.89 4.73
N PHE A 388 -15.86 -5.96 5.31
CA PHE A 388 -16.00 -6.14 6.76
C PHE A 388 -14.78 -6.82 7.39
N GLU A 389 -13.63 -6.88 6.72
CA GLU A 389 -12.36 -7.42 7.24
C GLU A 389 -11.97 -6.76 8.59
N GLY A 390 -12.23 -5.45 8.70
CA GLY A 390 -11.98 -4.65 9.90
C GLY A 390 -13.07 -4.70 10.97
N ALA A 391 -14.24 -5.27 10.66
CA ALA A 391 -15.40 -5.23 11.55
C ALA A 391 -15.23 -6.18 12.74
N ARG A 392 -15.82 -5.81 13.87
CA ARG A 392 -15.76 -6.57 15.14
C ARG A 392 -17.11 -6.60 15.82
N LEU A 393 -17.32 -7.61 16.67
CA LEU A 393 -18.48 -7.61 17.55
C LEU A 393 -18.25 -6.62 18.70
N ALA A 394 -19.31 -5.90 19.09
CA ALA A 394 -19.27 -5.02 20.23
C ALA A 394 -18.87 -5.81 21.50
N GLY A 395 -17.85 -5.32 22.21
CA GLY A 395 -17.28 -6.00 23.37
C GLY A 395 -16.09 -6.93 23.06
N ASP A 396 -15.71 -7.10 21.78
CA ASP A 396 -14.43 -7.74 21.44
C ASP A 396 -13.27 -6.87 21.95
N LEU A 397 -12.44 -7.46 22.82
CA LEU A 397 -11.30 -6.81 23.45
C LEU A 397 -10.02 -6.90 22.61
N SER A 398 -10.09 -7.54 21.45
CA SER A 398 -8.97 -7.59 20.52
C SER A 398 -8.61 -6.18 20.03
N PRO A 399 -7.32 -5.83 19.93
CA PRO A 399 -6.92 -4.58 19.31
C PRO A 399 -7.45 -4.44 17.89
N ALA A 400 -7.92 -3.24 17.52
CA ALA A 400 -8.28 -2.94 16.14
C ALA A 400 -7.04 -2.99 15.26
N ALA A 401 -7.08 -3.83 14.21
CA ALA A 401 -5.93 -4.09 13.34
C ALA A 401 -5.90 -3.24 12.06
N PHE A 402 -7.02 -2.61 11.70
CA PHE A 402 -7.20 -1.93 10.42
C PHE A 402 -7.70 -0.50 10.61
N PHE A 403 -7.13 0.41 9.84
CA PHE A 403 -7.65 1.75 9.65
C PHE A 403 -7.13 2.32 8.34
N THR A 404 -7.96 3.11 7.67
CA THR A 404 -7.55 3.91 6.52
C THR A 404 -7.06 5.29 7.01
N PRO A 405 -5.83 5.73 6.68
CA PRO A 405 -5.34 7.06 7.02
C PRO A 405 -6.30 8.18 6.61
N GLY A 406 -6.56 9.11 7.52
CA GLY A 406 -7.53 10.19 7.33
C GLY A 406 -8.97 9.83 7.73
N PHE A 407 -9.27 8.57 8.04
CA PHE A 407 -10.59 8.12 8.54
C PHE A 407 -10.57 7.64 10.01
N SER A 408 -9.39 7.42 10.60
CA SER A 408 -9.23 7.15 12.03
C SER A 408 -8.81 8.41 12.78
N ASP A 409 -9.21 8.52 14.04
CA ASP A 409 -8.73 9.58 14.92
C ASP A 409 -7.21 9.45 15.10
N PRO A 410 -6.40 10.48 14.74
CA PRO A 410 -4.95 10.42 14.90
C PRO A 410 -4.50 10.34 16.37
N ARG A 411 -5.37 10.68 17.33
CA ARG A 411 -5.12 10.61 18.78
C ARG A 411 -5.51 9.27 19.38
N ARG A 412 -6.11 8.37 18.59
CA ARG A 412 -6.56 7.06 19.05
C ARG A 412 -5.38 6.24 19.57
N ALA A 413 -5.46 5.83 20.83
CA ALA A 413 -4.51 4.87 21.40
C ALA A 413 -4.77 3.46 20.84
N PRO A 414 -3.74 2.61 20.72
CA PRO A 414 -3.93 1.19 20.42
C PRO A 414 -4.87 0.54 21.44
N GLY A 415 -5.85 -0.21 20.95
CA GLY A 415 -6.86 -0.83 21.81
C GLY A 415 -8.05 -1.36 21.02
N PRO A 416 -9.07 -1.87 21.76
CA PRO A 416 -10.31 -2.38 21.18
C PRO A 416 -11.02 -1.33 20.32
N LEU A 417 -11.84 -1.82 19.38
CA LEU A 417 -12.71 -0.95 18.60
C LEU A 417 -13.93 -0.52 19.43
N THR A 418 -14.32 0.74 19.30
CA THR A 418 -15.49 1.32 19.97
C THR A 418 -16.44 1.96 18.97
N ALA A 419 -17.69 2.20 19.37
CA ALA A 419 -18.65 2.92 18.52
C ALA A 419 -18.17 4.35 18.17
N ALA A 420 -17.44 5.00 19.09
CA ALA A 420 -16.88 6.33 18.87
C ALA A 420 -15.80 6.38 17.77
N ASP A 421 -15.17 5.25 17.44
CA ASP A 421 -14.26 5.14 16.30
C ASP A 421 -15.04 5.23 14.98
N ASP A 422 -16.17 4.50 14.87
CA ASP A 422 -17.05 4.58 13.71
C ASP A 422 -17.68 5.98 13.55
N TYR A 423 -17.99 6.66 14.67
CA TYR A 423 -18.55 8.02 14.64
C TYR A 423 -17.54 9.05 14.14
N TYR A 424 -16.28 8.95 14.59
CA TYR A 424 -15.21 9.78 14.05
C TYR A 424 -15.05 9.54 12.56
N ALA A 425 -15.01 8.28 12.14
CA ALA A 425 -14.82 7.92 10.75
C ALA A 425 -16.01 8.38 9.87
N PHE A 426 -17.23 8.40 10.39
CA PHE A 426 -18.38 9.03 9.74
C PHE A 426 -18.12 10.53 9.49
N GLY A 427 -17.68 11.28 10.51
CA GLY A 427 -17.31 12.70 10.38
C GLY A 427 -16.17 12.91 9.39
N ALA A 428 -15.21 11.99 9.35
CA ALA A 428 -14.13 11.99 8.37
C ALA A 428 -14.64 11.74 6.94
N ASN A 429 -15.64 10.88 6.73
CA ASN A 429 -16.29 10.70 5.43
C ASN A 429 -17.05 11.96 4.98
N MET A 430 -17.74 12.63 5.91
CA MET A 430 -18.37 13.92 5.66
C MET A 430 -17.35 14.94 5.16
N LEU A 431 -16.24 15.11 5.88
CA LEU A 431 -15.16 15.99 5.45
C LEU A 431 -14.58 15.54 4.10
N TYR A 432 -14.28 14.26 3.93
CA TYR A 432 -13.70 13.70 2.70
C TYR A 432 -14.56 14.00 1.46
N ALA A 433 -15.89 13.93 1.60
CA ALA A 433 -16.82 14.23 0.52
C ALA A 433 -16.85 15.72 0.12
N LEU A 434 -16.44 16.62 1.04
CA LEU A 434 -16.24 18.05 0.75
C LEU A 434 -14.82 18.36 0.26
N ALA A 435 -13.81 17.80 0.94
CA ALA A 435 -12.40 18.00 0.67
C ALA A 435 -11.55 16.83 1.16
N ARG A 436 -10.61 16.38 0.32
CA ARG A 436 -9.76 15.21 0.57
C ARG A 436 -8.51 15.57 1.38
N VAL A 437 -8.72 16.23 2.53
CA VAL A 437 -7.65 16.77 3.39
C VAL A 437 -7.40 15.95 4.66
N GLY A 438 -8.24 14.95 4.94
CA GLY A 438 -8.14 14.12 6.15
C GLY A 438 -6.73 13.55 6.43
N PRO A 439 -6.01 12.99 5.44
CA PRO A 439 -4.65 12.49 5.67
C PRO A 439 -3.64 13.56 6.13
N LEU A 440 -3.89 14.85 5.87
CA LEU A 440 -3.01 15.94 6.27
C LEU A 440 -3.09 16.25 7.77
N GLU A 441 -4.12 15.77 8.47
CA GLU A 441 -4.29 15.97 9.92
C GLU A 441 -3.12 15.36 10.72
N GLY A 442 -2.54 14.26 10.21
CA GLY A 442 -1.33 13.67 10.78
C GLY A 442 -0.05 14.49 10.56
N LEU A 443 -0.07 15.44 9.61
CA LEU A 443 1.07 16.35 9.33
C LEU A 443 0.93 17.67 10.08
N LYS A 444 -0.28 18.22 10.16
CA LYS A 444 -0.59 19.45 10.88
C LYS A 444 -1.95 19.33 11.55
N ALA A 445 -1.94 19.26 12.88
CA ALA A 445 -3.17 19.26 13.67
C ALA A 445 -4.02 20.50 13.38
N GLY A 446 -5.34 20.32 13.27
CA GLY A 446 -6.32 21.36 12.98
C GLY A 446 -6.43 21.73 11.49
N ILE A 447 -5.63 21.12 10.60
CA ILE A 447 -5.67 21.49 9.17
C ILE A 447 -7.03 21.14 8.54
N ALA A 448 -7.64 20.02 8.94
CA ALA A 448 -8.97 19.62 8.50
C ALA A 448 -10.04 20.67 8.87
N GLY A 449 -9.97 21.19 10.10
CA GLY A 449 -10.89 22.22 10.60
C GLY A 449 -10.75 23.53 9.83
N GLY A 450 -9.51 24.01 9.63
CA GLY A 450 -9.27 25.23 8.85
C GLY A 450 -9.71 25.13 7.39
N TRP A 451 -9.56 23.96 6.76
CA TRP A 451 -10.12 23.70 5.44
C TRP A 451 -11.64 23.72 5.45
N LEU A 452 -12.28 23.08 6.44
CA LEU A 452 -13.72 23.06 6.56
C LEU A 452 -14.30 24.49 6.74
N GLU A 453 -13.68 25.32 7.57
CA GLU A 453 -14.04 26.73 7.75
C GLU A 453 -13.89 27.51 6.43
N HIS A 454 -12.78 27.32 5.72
CA HIS A 454 -12.55 27.95 4.42
C HIS A 454 -13.61 27.55 3.40
N LEU A 455 -13.93 26.25 3.29
CA LEU A 455 -14.98 25.75 2.40
C LEU A 455 -16.36 26.29 2.82
N ALA A 456 -16.63 26.37 4.11
CA ALA A 456 -17.88 26.89 4.63
C ALA A 456 -18.09 28.35 4.26
N ALA A 457 -17.07 29.19 4.43
CA ALA A 457 -17.11 30.58 3.97
C ALA A 457 -17.23 30.66 2.44
N ARG A 458 -16.42 29.88 1.71
CA ARG A 458 -16.28 29.95 0.26
C ARG A 458 -17.54 29.48 -0.50
N PHE A 459 -18.23 28.47 0.03
CA PHE A 459 -19.41 27.86 -0.57
C PHE A 459 -20.70 28.14 0.21
N ALA A 460 -20.64 29.01 1.21
CA ALA A 460 -21.75 29.33 2.12
C ALA A 460 -22.41 28.06 2.70
N LEU A 461 -21.58 27.10 3.15
CA LEU A 461 -22.09 25.86 3.73
C LEU A 461 -22.89 26.17 5.00
N PRO A 462 -24.05 25.51 5.23
CA PRO A 462 -24.84 25.73 6.43
C PRO A 462 -24.04 25.41 7.70
N PRO A 463 -24.13 26.23 8.78
CA PRO A 463 -23.41 25.99 10.03
C PRO A 463 -23.67 24.61 10.64
N ALA A 464 -24.89 24.08 10.48
CA ALA A 464 -25.23 22.74 10.97
C ALA A 464 -24.34 21.63 10.36
N LEU A 465 -23.89 21.78 9.11
CA LEU A 465 -22.99 20.82 8.47
C LEU A 465 -21.61 20.86 9.11
N THR A 466 -21.02 22.06 9.27
CA THR A 466 -19.69 22.20 9.86
C THR A 466 -19.69 21.79 11.33
N GLN A 467 -20.75 22.12 12.07
CA GLN A 467 -20.96 21.68 13.45
C GLN A 467 -21.09 20.16 13.56
N ALA A 468 -21.79 19.50 12.64
CA ALA A 468 -21.88 18.04 12.60
C ALA A 468 -20.51 17.38 12.42
N VAL A 469 -19.69 17.86 11.47
CA VAL A 469 -18.33 17.35 11.26
C VAL A 469 -17.46 17.55 12.51
N ALA A 470 -17.52 18.73 13.12
CA ALA A 470 -16.75 19.05 14.33
C ALA A 470 -17.18 18.21 15.53
N ALA A 471 -18.48 17.98 15.72
CA ALA A 471 -19.02 17.15 16.80
C ALA A 471 -18.61 15.68 16.66
N LEU A 472 -18.67 15.13 15.43
CA LEU A 472 -18.28 13.75 15.16
C LEU A 472 -16.77 13.53 15.25
N THR A 473 -15.96 14.52 14.89
CA THR A 473 -14.49 14.44 14.97
C THR A 473 -13.91 15.00 16.29
N HIS A 474 -14.77 15.19 17.30
CA HIS A 474 -14.40 15.78 18.58
C HIS A 474 -13.23 15.03 19.27
N PRO A 475 -12.28 15.74 19.91
CA PRO A 475 -11.14 15.13 20.59
C PRO A 475 -11.47 14.09 21.65
N ASP A 476 -12.51 14.37 22.44
CA ASP A 476 -13.06 13.40 23.39
C ASP A 476 -14.03 12.44 22.68
N PRO A 477 -13.73 11.12 22.62
CA PRO A 477 -14.62 10.12 22.06
C PRO A 477 -16.00 10.06 22.71
N ALA A 478 -16.10 10.37 24.01
CA ALA A 478 -17.37 10.32 24.74
C ALA A 478 -18.31 11.48 24.39
N ALA A 479 -17.77 12.57 23.83
CA ALA A 479 -18.55 13.73 23.40
C ALA A 479 -19.08 13.61 21.96
N ARG A 480 -18.73 12.53 21.24
CA ARG A 480 -19.18 12.31 19.86
C ARG A 480 -20.63 11.83 19.85
N PRO A 481 -21.57 12.57 19.24
CA PRO A 481 -22.94 12.10 19.10
C PRO A 481 -23.00 10.92 18.13
N ALA A 482 -24.03 10.10 18.25
CA ALA A 482 -24.26 9.07 17.26
C ALA A 482 -24.72 9.72 15.94
N PRO A 483 -24.20 9.30 14.76
CA PRO A 483 -24.51 9.96 13.49
C PRO A 483 -26.00 10.07 13.16
N TRP A 484 -26.83 9.10 13.59
CA TRP A 484 -28.27 9.13 13.36
C TRP A 484 -29.00 10.24 14.13
N GLU A 485 -28.41 10.77 15.21
CA GLU A 485 -28.94 11.91 15.98
C GLU A 485 -28.82 13.23 15.21
N LEU A 486 -27.91 13.28 14.22
CA LEU A 486 -27.65 14.48 13.41
C LEU A 486 -28.48 14.52 12.12
N THR A 487 -29.26 13.48 11.82
CA THR A 487 -29.96 13.32 10.53
C THR A 487 -30.99 14.42 10.26
N ALA A 488 -31.70 14.89 11.28
CA ALA A 488 -32.65 16.01 11.15
C ALA A 488 -31.90 17.31 10.78
N ALA A 489 -30.82 17.63 11.50
CA ALA A 489 -30.00 18.81 11.23
C ALA A 489 -29.38 18.79 9.82
N LEU A 490 -28.97 17.61 9.33
CA LEU A 490 -28.45 17.46 7.97
C LEU A 490 -29.52 17.73 6.90
N ARG A 491 -30.76 17.28 7.12
CA ARG A 491 -31.89 17.54 6.20
C ARG A 491 -32.24 19.02 6.18
N GLU A 492 -32.39 19.64 7.34
CA GLU A 492 -32.67 21.07 7.47
C GLU A 492 -31.57 21.93 6.84
N ALA A 493 -30.30 21.55 7.03
CA ALA A 493 -29.16 22.23 6.41
C ALA A 493 -29.26 22.26 4.88
N ALA A 494 -29.64 21.15 4.25
CA ALA A 494 -29.80 21.09 2.79
C ALA A 494 -30.93 22.00 2.27
N GLU A 495 -32.00 22.17 3.06
CA GLU A 495 -33.15 23.02 2.72
C GLU A 495 -32.88 24.52 2.95
N ALA A 496 -32.04 24.86 3.93
CA ALA A 496 -31.75 26.24 4.35
C ALA A 496 -30.84 27.03 3.37
N MET A 497 -30.40 26.43 2.26
CA MET A 497 -29.48 27.10 1.33
C MET A 497 -30.12 28.30 0.61
N PRO A 498 -29.41 29.45 0.52
CA PRO A 498 -29.96 30.64 -0.12
C PRO A 498 -30.35 30.42 -1.58
N LYS A 499 -31.41 31.12 -2.03
CA LYS A 499 -31.97 31.03 -3.40
C LYS A 499 -31.28 31.96 -4.44
N GLY A 500 -30.16 32.59 -4.09
CA GLY A 500 -29.44 33.54 -4.95
C GLY A 500 -28.11 32.99 -5.48
N GLU A 501 -27.49 33.67 -6.45
CA GLU A 501 -26.15 33.30 -6.96
C GLU A 501 -25.16 33.08 -5.81
N VAL A 502 -24.58 31.88 -5.74
CA VAL A 502 -23.36 31.64 -4.95
C VAL A 502 -22.24 32.36 -5.70
N ARG A 503 -22.11 33.67 -5.48
CA ARG A 503 -21.00 34.43 -6.03
C ARG A 503 -19.72 33.80 -5.51
N ARG A 504 -18.81 33.50 -6.44
CA ARG A 504 -17.41 33.28 -6.12
C ARG A 504 -16.96 34.50 -5.31
N ALA A 505 -16.80 34.37 -3.99
CA ALA A 505 -15.66 35.02 -3.39
C ALA A 505 -14.47 34.40 -4.15
N LEU A 506 -13.85 35.16 -5.05
CA LEU A 506 -12.56 34.73 -5.60
C LEU A 506 -11.67 34.42 -4.39
N PRO A 507 -10.66 33.54 -4.48
CA PRO A 507 -9.59 33.62 -3.51
C PRO A 507 -9.20 35.10 -3.45
N ASP A 508 -9.24 35.58 -2.24
CA ASP A 508 -9.90 36.81 -1.85
C ASP A 508 -9.34 38.07 -2.52
N GLU A 509 -10.18 39.08 -2.72
CA GLU A 509 -9.70 40.48 -2.77
C GLU A 509 -9.02 40.88 -1.43
N THR A 510 -9.01 39.99 -0.44
CA THR A 510 -8.33 40.11 0.86
C THR A 510 -6.97 39.41 0.97
N ALA A 511 -6.57 38.52 0.04
CA ALA A 511 -5.23 37.94 0.07
C ALA A 511 -4.24 39.01 -0.32
N SER A 512 -3.60 39.61 0.68
CA SER A 512 -2.69 40.71 0.45
C SER A 512 -1.43 40.19 -0.25
N PRO A 513 -0.75 41.02 -1.05
CA PRO A 513 0.59 40.70 -1.54
C PRO A 513 1.56 40.28 -0.42
N LYS A 514 1.31 40.75 0.81
CA LYS A 514 2.04 40.36 2.01
C LYS A 514 1.81 38.90 2.40
N ASP A 515 0.58 38.38 2.32
CA ASP A 515 0.29 36.97 2.62
C ASP A 515 0.99 36.02 1.63
N PHE A 516 1.04 36.41 0.36
CA PHE A 516 1.79 35.65 -0.66
C PHE A 516 3.30 35.71 -0.43
N SER A 517 3.83 36.89 -0.07
CA SER A 517 5.25 37.04 0.27
C SER A 517 5.64 36.19 1.48
N GLU A 518 4.83 36.21 2.54
CA GLU A 518 5.07 35.40 3.75
C GLU A 518 5.02 33.90 3.45
N LEU A 519 4.06 33.45 2.63
CA LEU A 519 4.00 32.06 2.18
C LEU A 519 5.25 31.67 1.37
N LEU A 520 5.65 32.51 0.40
CA LEU A 520 6.83 32.26 -0.41
C LEU A 520 8.10 32.23 0.44
N ASP A 521 8.26 33.19 1.36
CA ASP A 521 9.39 33.23 2.30
C ASP A 521 9.44 32.00 3.19
N GLY A 522 8.28 31.51 3.65
CA GLY A 522 8.15 30.27 4.40
C GLY A 522 8.61 29.04 3.60
N ILE A 523 8.17 28.91 2.34
CA ILE A 523 8.60 27.84 1.43
C ILE A 523 10.11 27.89 1.22
N LEU A 524 10.65 29.06 0.89
CA LEU A 524 12.07 29.25 0.63
C LEU A 524 12.93 29.02 1.90
N SER A 525 12.41 29.37 3.08
CA SER A 525 13.07 29.12 4.35
C SER A 525 13.12 27.62 4.65
N HIS A 526 12.01 26.93 4.41
CA HIS A 526 11.95 25.47 4.54
C HIS A 526 12.95 24.78 3.60
N LEU A 527 13.02 25.18 2.33
CA LEU A 527 14.02 24.67 1.38
C LEU A 527 15.46 24.88 1.89
N GLY A 528 15.77 26.05 2.46
CA GLY A 528 17.07 26.29 3.08
C GLY A 528 17.36 25.34 4.25
N SER A 529 16.39 25.14 5.15
CA SER A 529 16.54 24.30 6.34
C SER A 529 16.55 22.78 6.06
N ALA A 530 15.89 22.34 5.00
CA ALA A 530 15.71 20.93 4.68
C ALA A 530 16.83 20.34 3.82
N ALA A 531 17.77 21.17 3.35
CA ALA A 531 18.90 20.72 2.55
C ALA A 531 19.93 19.97 3.41
N ASP A 532 20.32 18.76 3.03
CA ASP A 532 21.34 17.96 3.71
C ASP A 532 22.57 17.76 2.81
N LEU A 533 23.59 18.60 3.02
CA LEU A 533 24.85 18.57 2.27
C LEU A 533 25.70 17.31 2.56
N GLY A 534 25.42 16.57 3.63
CA GLY A 534 26.14 15.35 4.01
C GLY A 534 25.71 14.12 3.22
N ARG A 535 24.55 14.18 2.57
CA ARG A 535 24.00 13.08 1.78
C ARG A 535 24.59 13.00 0.38
N LYS A 536 24.51 11.83 -0.24
CA LYS A 536 24.96 11.57 -1.62
C LYS A 536 23.83 11.06 -2.53
N ASP A 537 22.74 10.65 -1.92
CA ASP A 537 21.58 9.97 -2.51
C ASP A 537 20.37 10.89 -2.70
N ARG A 538 20.38 12.07 -2.08
CA ARG A 538 19.47 13.23 -2.31
C ARG A 538 20.02 14.46 -1.58
N LEU A 539 19.65 15.66 -2.01
CA LEU A 539 19.97 16.91 -1.30
C LEU A 539 18.78 17.41 -0.46
N TRP A 540 17.56 17.20 -0.93
CA TRP A 540 16.31 17.54 -0.22
C TRP A 540 15.42 16.30 -0.07
N PRO A 541 14.46 16.34 0.87
CA PRO A 541 13.28 15.49 0.80
C PRO A 541 12.65 15.53 -0.60
N ALA A 542 12.45 14.36 -1.19
CA ALA A 542 11.99 14.22 -2.57
C ALA A 542 11.10 12.99 -2.72
N SER A 543 10.43 12.89 -3.87
CA SER A 543 9.65 11.71 -4.21
C SER A 543 10.56 10.48 -4.41
N PRO A 544 10.05 9.24 -4.28
CA PRO A 544 10.88 8.04 -4.36
C PRO A 544 11.63 7.85 -5.68
N GLU A 545 11.15 8.49 -6.75
CA GLU A 545 11.81 8.49 -8.07
C GLU A 545 13.24 9.01 -8.01
N VAL A 546 13.61 9.84 -7.03
CA VAL A 546 14.99 10.30 -6.82
C VAL A 546 15.95 9.12 -6.63
N PHE A 547 15.51 8.07 -5.92
CA PHE A 547 16.30 6.87 -5.63
C PHE A 547 16.25 5.85 -6.78
N GLN A 548 15.24 5.95 -7.65
CA GLN A 548 15.06 5.05 -8.80
C GLN A 548 15.73 5.57 -10.07
N THR A 549 16.07 6.86 -10.11
CA THR A 549 16.68 7.53 -11.27
C THR A 549 18.11 7.98 -10.94
N ASN A 550 18.27 9.19 -10.44
CA ASN A 550 19.51 9.74 -9.89
C ASN A 550 19.18 11.00 -9.07
N PRO A 551 20.04 11.43 -8.13
CA PRO A 551 19.67 12.48 -7.20
C PRO A 551 19.87 13.90 -7.73
N TYR A 552 20.37 14.05 -8.96
CA TYR A 552 20.79 15.32 -9.52
C TYR A 552 19.77 15.94 -10.45
N ASN A 553 18.90 15.14 -11.06
CA ASN A 553 18.06 15.57 -12.19
C ASN A 553 17.04 16.68 -11.87
N LEU A 554 16.45 17.26 -12.92
CA LEU A 554 15.47 18.35 -12.81
C LEU A 554 14.11 17.92 -12.27
N ALA A 555 13.64 16.73 -12.64
CA ALA A 555 12.27 16.29 -12.32
C ALA A 555 12.08 15.93 -10.84
N TYR A 556 13.07 15.26 -10.25
CA TYR A 556 12.97 14.66 -8.91
C TYR A 556 14.17 14.99 -8.00
N GLY A 557 15.24 15.55 -8.57
CA GLY A 557 16.52 15.74 -7.90
C GLY A 557 16.83 17.19 -7.53
N ALA A 558 18.08 17.41 -7.12
CA ALA A 558 18.56 18.69 -6.62
C ALA A 558 18.46 19.83 -7.64
N CYS A 559 18.68 19.58 -8.93
CA CYS A 559 18.71 20.64 -9.95
C CYS A 559 17.37 21.35 -10.12
N GLY A 560 16.23 20.65 -9.92
CA GLY A 560 14.91 21.28 -10.01
C GLY A 560 14.70 22.33 -8.94
N VAL A 561 15.03 21.99 -7.68
CA VAL A 561 14.94 22.91 -6.54
C VAL A 561 15.93 24.08 -6.69
N LEU A 562 17.15 23.79 -7.15
CA LEU A 562 18.17 24.81 -7.39
C LEU A 562 17.76 25.79 -8.49
N ASP A 563 17.13 25.33 -9.57
CA ASP A 563 16.62 26.24 -10.62
C ASP A 563 15.53 27.18 -10.08
N VAL A 564 14.65 26.68 -9.21
CA VAL A 564 13.66 27.52 -8.52
C VAL A 564 14.36 28.57 -7.66
N LEU A 565 15.26 28.16 -6.76
CA LEU A 565 16.01 29.08 -5.90
C LEU A 565 16.77 30.14 -6.71
N ARG A 566 17.44 29.74 -7.80
CA ARG A 566 18.16 30.65 -8.70
C ARG A 566 17.26 31.73 -9.30
N ARG A 567 16.01 31.40 -9.64
CA ARG A 567 15.05 32.31 -10.28
C ARG A 567 14.29 33.18 -9.30
N THR A 568 13.99 32.66 -8.10
CA THR A 568 13.10 33.34 -7.15
C THR A 568 13.82 33.97 -5.96
N ALA A 569 14.96 33.42 -5.55
CA ALA A 569 15.71 33.82 -4.35
C ALA A 569 17.21 33.49 -4.50
N PRO A 570 17.92 34.10 -5.47
CA PRO A 570 19.30 33.75 -5.82
C PRO A 570 20.27 33.87 -4.63
N GLU A 571 19.99 34.76 -3.67
CA GLU A 571 20.74 34.91 -2.43
C GLU A 571 20.69 33.68 -1.52
N ARG A 572 19.65 32.84 -1.64
CA ARG A 572 19.49 31.57 -0.90
C ARG A 572 20.12 30.38 -1.64
N ALA A 573 20.45 30.51 -2.93
CA ALA A 573 21.13 29.49 -3.72
C ALA A 573 22.65 29.47 -3.46
N ILE A 574 23.04 29.31 -2.20
CA ILE A 574 24.43 29.44 -1.75
C ILE A 574 25.40 28.49 -2.47
N PRO A 575 26.69 28.84 -2.64
CA PRO A 575 27.66 28.05 -3.41
C PRO A 575 27.75 26.57 -3.00
N ALA A 576 27.63 26.28 -1.70
CA ALA A 576 27.70 24.92 -1.17
C ALA A 576 26.63 23.96 -1.75
N LEU A 577 25.43 24.48 -2.07
CA LEU A 577 24.36 23.68 -2.69
C LEU A 577 24.71 23.32 -4.14
N TRP A 578 25.28 24.25 -4.89
CA TRP A 578 25.75 24.00 -6.26
C TRP A 578 26.96 23.05 -6.28
N ASP A 579 27.87 23.21 -5.33
CA ASP A 579 29.05 22.33 -5.21
C ASP A 579 28.66 20.89 -4.90
N TRP A 580 27.53 20.68 -4.22
CA TRP A 580 26.98 19.34 -4.02
C TRP A 580 26.67 18.62 -5.34
N VAL A 581 26.08 19.33 -6.31
CA VAL A 581 25.82 18.80 -7.65
C VAL A 581 27.13 18.64 -8.44
N ARG A 582 28.05 19.60 -8.35
CA ARG A 582 29.34 19.56 -9.08
C ARG A 582 30.25 18.41 -8.63
N ARG A 583 30.10 17.92 -7.39
CA ARG A 583 30.81 16.71 -6.90
C ARG A 583 30.31 15.41 -7.54
N ALA A 584 29.20 15.44 -8.27
CA ALA A 584 28.63 14.27 -8.92
C ALA A 584 29.59 13.70 -9.99
N LYS A 585 29.93 12.41 -9.85
CA LYS A 585 30.63 11.67 -10.89
C LYS A 585 29.60 11.02 -11.81
N LEU A 586 29.09 11.80 -12.76
CA LEU A 586 28.05 11.35 -13.67
C LEU A 586 28.65 10.51 -14.81
N SER A 587 28.00 9.38 -15.13
CA SER A 587 28.40 8.45 -16.19
C SER A 587 27.20 8.14 -17.10
N PRO A 588 27.37 8.02 -18.43
CA PRO A 588 26.33 7.53 -19.36
C PRO A 588 25.76 6.16 -19.01
N ARG A 589 26.46 5.38 -18.16
CA ARG A 589 25.95 4.11 -17.63
C ARG A 589 24.91 4.27 -16.52
N ASP A 590 24.93 5.42 -15.83
CA ASP A 590 24.13 5.66 -14.63
C ASP A 590 23.09 6.76 -14.79
N VAL A 591 23.26 7.66 -15.76
CA VAL A 591 22.38 8.80 -16.00
C VAL A 591 22.02 8.89 -17.49
N PRO A 592 20.72 9.03 -17.85
CA PRO A 592 20.31 9.11 -19.25
C PRO A 592 20.67 10.48 -19.85
N PRO A 593 20.62 10.66 -21.18
CA PRO A 593 20.96 11.95 -21.79
C PRO A 593 19.85 13.03 -21.67
N GLY A 594 18.63 12.67 -21.27
CA GLY A 594 17.44 13.53 -21.35
C GLY A 594 17.41 14.76 -20.44
N LEU A 595 16.47 15.68 -20.69
CA LEU A 595 16.30 16.92 -19.92
C LEU A 595 15.77 16.65 -18.50
N GLN A 596 14.71 15.85 -18.37
CA GLN A 596 14.03 15.71 -17.07
C GLN A 596 14.84 14.90 -16.06
N THR A 597 15.36 13.75 -16.48
CA THR A 597 16.02 12.77 -15.61
C THR A 597 17.51 12.60 -15.88
N GLY A 598 18.09 13.41 -16.77
CA GLY A 598 19.38 13.12 -17.39
C GLY A 598 20.38 14.27 -17.43
N PHE A 599 21.48 14.03 -18.14
CA PHE A 599 22.62 14.94 -18.29
C PHE A 599 22.23 16.32 -18.79
N ALA A 600 21.35 16.39 -19.80
CA ALA A 600 20.94 17.68 -20.36
C ALA A 600 20.26 18.56 -19.31
N GLY A 601 19.49 17.98 -18.38
CA GLY A 601 18.87 18.72 -17.28
C GLY A 601 19.86 19.23 -16.26
N VAL A 602 20.80 18.36 -15.86
CA VAL A 602 21.84 18.75 -14.91
C VAL A 602 22.71 19.87 -15.50
N ALA A 603 23.11 19.73 -16.76
CA ALA A 603 23.88 20.74 -17.47
C ALA A 603 23.11 22.03 -17.74
N TRP A 604 21.78 21.98 -17.85
CA TRP A 604 20.94 23.17 -18.01
C TRP A 604 20.78 23.96 -16.70
N ALA A 605 20.80 23.27 -15.57
CA ALA A 605 20.67 23.90 -14.25
C ALA A 605 21.97 24.54 -13.76
N LEU A 606 23.11 23.90 -14.06
CA LEU A 606 24.47 24.41 -13.79
C LEU A 606 24.83 25.56 -14.73
#